data_AF-A0A2H5QM45-F1
#
_entry.id   AF-A0A2H5QM45-F1
#
_cell.length_a   1.000
_cell.length_b   1.000
_cell.length_c   1.000
_cell.angle_alpha   90.00
_cell.angle_beta   90.00
_cell.angle_gamma   90.00
#
_symmetry.space_group_name_H-M   'P 1'
#
loop_
_entity.id
_entity.type
_entity.pdbx_description
1 polymer ?
#
loop_
_entity_poly.entity_id
_entity_poly.type
_entity_poly.pdbx_seq_one_letter_code
_entity_poly.pdbx_strand_id
1 'polypeptide(L)'
;MIIVVTMNVAATVAAFVMLFLSSIYPIILQVIHPFDAQANGELSLSIDDYVVVRQVAPIGWSEGECKGQAGWFPSAYVERQEKAPASKISEANSSPECDVTS
;
A
#
# COMPACT_ATOMS: atom_id res chain seq x y z
N MET A 1 -15.50 34.45 6.45
CA MET A 1 -14.64 34.42 5.24
C MET A 1 -13.42 35.35 5.41
N ILE A 2 -12.78 35.32 6.59
CA ILE A 2 -11.70 36.24 7.02
C ILE A 2 -10.44 35.44 7.47
N ILE A 3 -10.50 34.11 7.43
CA ILE A 3 -9.40 33.20 7.81
C ILE A 3 -8.24 33.16 6.79
N VAL A 4 -8.33 33.89 5.68
CA VAL A 4 -7.32 33.90 4.59
C VAL A 4 -6.34 35.08 4.63
N VAL A 5 -6.45 36.03 5.58
CA VAL A 5 -5.76 37.34 5.43
C VAL A 5 -4.41 37.46 6.15
N THR A 6 -3.97 36.50 6.98
CA THR A 6 -2.68 36.64 7.70
C THR A 6 -1.87 35.36 7.86
N MET A 7 -2.18 34.29 7.10
CA MET A 7 -1.32 33.10 7.11
C MET A 7 0.07 33.54 6.63
N ASN A 8 1.08 33.43 7.50
CA ASN A 8 2.47 33.76 7.22
C ASN A 8 2.80 33.30 5.79
N VAL A 9 3.18 34.23 4.91
CA VAL A 9 3.39 33.93 3.48
C VAL A 9 4.30 32.71 3.33
N ALA A 10 5.31 32.55 4.19
CA ALA A 10 6.16 31.37 4.23
C ALA A 10 5.41 30.08 4.60
N ALA A 11 4.50 30.12 5.58
CA ALA A 11 3.68 28.97 5.98
C ALA A 11 2.65 28.60 4.90
N THR A 12 2.05 29.59 4.24
CA THR A 12 1.13 29.37 3.12
C THR A 12 1.86 28.73 1.95
N VAL A 13 3.03 29.27 1.56
CA VAL A 13 3.86 28.70 0.50
C VAL A 13 4.29 27.27 0.87
N ALA A 14 4.73 27.03 2.10
CA ALA A 14 5.09 25.69 2.56
C ALA A 14 3.92 24.71 2.51
N ALA A 15 2.71 25.12 2.93
CA ALA A 15 1.52 24.28 2.86
C ALA A 15 1.15 23.94 1.41
N PHE A 16 1.19 24.92 0.50
CA PHE A 16 0.95 24.69 -0.93
C PHE A 16 2.01 23.78 -1.56
N VAL A 17 3.28 23.96 -1.22
CA VAL A 17 4.36 23.08 -1.66
C VAL A 17 4.12 21.66 -1.13
N MET A 18 3.84 21.46 0.15
CA MET A 18 3.61 20.13 0.72
C MET A 18 2.38 19.44 0.12
N LEU A 19 1.29 20.17 -0.12
CA LEU A 19 0.09 19.64 -0.77
C LEU A 19 0.38 19.26 -2.23
N PHE A 20 1.09 20.11 -2.96
CA PHE A 20 1.48 19.83 -4.35
C PHE A 20 2.43 18.63 -4.42
N LEU A 21 3.46 18.61 -3.58
CA LEU A 21 4.41 17.51 -3.44
C LEU A 21 3.68 16.21 -3.08
N SER A 22 2.73 16.22 -2.13
CA SER A 22 1.95 15.03 -1.80
C SER A 22 1.08 14.51 -2.96
N SER A 23 0.66 15.40 -3.87
CA SER A 23 -0.14 15.03 -5.05
C SER A 23 0.71 14.43 -6.17
N ILE A 24 1.96 14.90 -6.31
CA ILE A 24 2.87 14.45 -7.38
C ILE A 24 3.77 13.28 -6.98
N TYR A 25 4.02 13.06 -5.68
CA TYR A 25 4.86 11.95 -5.23
C TYR A 25 4.03 10.66 -5.13
N PRO A 26 4.31 9.63 -5.95
CA PRO A 26 3.59 8.37 -5.90
C PRO A 26 3.83 7.67 -4.56
N ILE A 27 2.77 7.07 -4.01
CA ILE A 27 2.91 6.20 -2.85
C ILE A 27 3.39 4.84 -3.34
N ILE A 28 4.62 4.48 -3.01
CA ILE A 28 5.22 3.19 -3.37
C ILE A 28 5.20 2.28 -2.16
N LEU A 29 4.63 1.09 -2.30
CA LEU A 29 4.61 0.05 -1.26
C LEU A 29 5.25 -1.23 -1.78
N GLN A 30 5.88 -2.00 -0.88
CA GLN A 30 6.43 -3.31 -1.20
C GLN A 30 5.35 -4.37 -1.02
N VAL A 31 5.31 -5.34 -1.93
CA VAL A 31 4.45 -6.52 -1.81
C VAL A 31 5.02 -7.47 -0.75
N ILE A 32 4.24 -7.71 0.31
CA ILE A 32 4.59 -8.64 1.39
C ILE A 32 3.87 -9.99 1.26
N HIS A 33 2.80 -10.06 0.46
CA HIS A 33 2.05 -11.27 0.17
C HIS A 33 1.71 -11.37 -1.33
N PRO A 34 1.81 -12.57 -1.93
CA PRO A 34 1.46 -12.76 -3.33
C PRO A 34 -0.05 -12.71 -3.51
N PHE A 35 -0.50 -12.24 -4.68
CA PHE A 35 -1.92 -12.22 -5.03
C PHE A 35 -2.06 -12.53 -6.52
N ASP A 36 -2.88 -13.50 -6.86
CA ASP A 36 -3.20 -13.82 -8.25
C ASP A 36 -4.55 -13.18 -8.60
N ALA A 37 -4.57 -12.34 -9.63
CA ALA A 37 -5.80 -11.75 -10.15
C ALA A 37 -6.81 -12.84 -10.54
N GLN A 38 -8.01 -12.77 -9.96
CA GLN A 38 -9.13 -13.68 -10.17
C GLN A 38 -10.17 -13.11 -11.12
N ALA A 39 -10.23 -11.79 -11.26
CA ALA A 39 -11.18 -11.09 -12.12
C ALA A 39 -10.51 -10.04 -13.02
N ASN A 40 -11.23 -9.64 -14.06
CA ASN A 40 -10.78 -8.55 -14.91
C ASN A 40 -10.70 -7.24 -14.13
N GLY A 41 -9.57 -6.54 -14.25
CA GLY A 41 -9.29 -5.32 -13.49
C GLY A 41 -8.58 -5.54 -12.15
N GLU A 42 -8.30 -6.79 -11.77
CA GLU A 42 -7.42 -7.09 -10.64
C GLU A 42 -5.95 -7.14 -11.08
N LEU A 43 -5.03 -6.82 -10.16
CA LEU A 43 -3.59 -6.79 -10.41
C LEU A 43 -2.89 -7.92 -9.67
N SER A 44 -2.24 -8.82 -10.39
CA SER A 44 -1.40 -9.84 -9.75
C SER A 44 -0.15 -9.23 -9.11
N LEU A 45 0.20 -9.71 -7.93
CA LEU A 45 1.33 -9.25 -7.12
C LEU A 45 2.33 -10.39 -6.89
N SER A 46 3.62 -10.09 -6.98
CA SER A 46 4.69 -11.00 -6.57
C SER A 46 5.43 -10.41 -5.36
N ILE A 47 5.79 -11.26 -4.39
CA ILE A 47 6.54 -10.85 -3.20
C ILE A 47 7.81 -10.08 -3.63
N ASP A 48 8.16 -9.05 -2.84
CA ASP A 48 9.31 -8.16 -3.05
C ASP A 48 9.23 -7.23 -4.27
N ASP A 49 8.14 -7.27 -5.04
CA ASP A 49 7.86 -6.22 -6.02
C ASP A 49 7.43 -4.91 -5.32
N TYR A 50 7.51 -3.82 -6.07
CA TYR A 50 6.99 -2.53 -5.66
C TYR A 50 5.78 -2.15 -6.49
N VAL A 51 4.73 -1.67 -5.81
CA VAL A 51 3.49 -1.21 -6.43
C VAL A 51 3.34 0.27 -6.17
N VAL A 52 3.03 1.03 -7.22
CA VAL A 52 2.60 2.42 -7.09
C VAL A 52 1.12 2.42 -6.77
N VAL A 53 0.75 2.73 -5.53
CA VAL A 53 -0.65 2.85 -5.13
C VAL A 53 -1.20 4.20 -5.54
N ARG A 54 -2.30 4.17 -6.29
CA ARG A 54 -3.00 5.35 -6.81
C ARG A 54 -4.20 5.71 -5.95
N GLN A 55 -4.92 4.69 -5.47
CA GLN A 55 -6.07 4.88 -4.59
C GLN A 55 -6.27 3.71 -3.64
N VAL A 56 -6.89 4.01 -2.49
CA VAL A 56 -7.31 3.03 -1.49
C VAL A 56 -8.82 3.17 -1.31
N ALA A 57 -9.56 2.11 -1.61
CA ALA A 57 -10.98 2.04 -1.36
C ALA A 57 -11.25 1.70 0.12
N PRO A 58 -12.36 2.20 0.70
CA PRO A 58 -12.70 1.97 2.11
C PRO A 58 -13.01 0.50 2.44
N ILE A 59 -13.15 -0.36 1.42
CA ILE A 59 -13.42 -1.79 1.54
C ILE A 59 -12.16 -2.65 1.69
N GLY A 60 -10.99 -2.05 1.94
CA GLY A 60 -9.73 -2.77 2.12
C GLY A 60 -9.07 -3.22 0.80
N TRP A 61 -9.44 -2.58 -0.31
CA TRP A 61 -8.84 -2.79 -1.62
C TRP A 61 -8.07 -1.55 -2.05
N SER A 62 -6.93 -1.75 -2.69
CA SER A 62 -6.12 -0.70 -3.29
C SER A 62 -6.05 -0.90 -4.80
N GLU A 63 -6.03 0.19 -5.54
CA GLU A 63 -5.65 0.18 -6.95
C GLU A 63 -4.22 0.68 -7.07
N GLY A 64 -3.43 -0.01 -7.87
CA GLY A 64 -2.07 0.40 -8.14
C GLY A 64 -1.57 -0.09 -9.49
N GLU A 65 -0.30 0.20 -9.73
CA GLU A 65 0.39 -0.20 -10.95
C GLU A 65 1.71 -0.89 -10.61
N CYS A 66 1.97 -2.01 -11.28
CA CYS A 66 3.22 -2.74 -11.23
C CYS A 66 3.49 -3.36 -12.60
N LYS A 67 4.76 -3.36 -13.05
CA LYS A 67 5.18 -3.98 -14.33
C LYS A 67 4.34 -3.53 -15.54
N GLY A 68 3.87 -2.28 -15.54
CA GLY A 68 3.03 -1.71 -16.62
C GLY A 68 1.60 -2.27 -16.68
N GLN A 69 1.14 -2.93 -15.61
CA GLN A 69 -0.24 -3.38 -15.43
C GLN A 69 -0.85 -2.62 -14.26
N ALA A 70 -2.10 -2.20 -14.41
CA ALA A 70 -2.86 -1.50 -13.38
C ALA A 70 -4.09 -2.32 -13.00
N GLY A 71 -4.43 -2.31 -11.71
CA GLY A 71 -5.59 -3.01 -11.22
C GLY A 71 -5.68 -3.04 -9.71
N TRP A 72 -6.69 -3.76 -9.24
CA TRP A 72 -7.10 -3.86 -7.86
C TRP A 72 -6.47 -5.05 -7.15
N PHE A 73 -6.09 -4.85 -5.89
CA PHE A 73 -5.57 -5.89 -5.01
C PHE A 73 -5.88 -5.58 -3.54
N PRO A 74 -5.80 -6.55 -2.62
CA PRO A 74 -6.06 -6.31 -1.20
C PRO A 74 -5.02 -5.38 -0.58
N SER A 75 -5.45 -4.31 0.09
CA SER A 75 -4.53 -3.32 0.67
C SER A 75 -3.56 -3.91 1.70
N ALA A 76 -3.95 -4.99 2.37
CA ALA A 76 -3.14 -5.67 3.39
C ALA A 76 -1.93 -6.45 2.82
N TYR A 77 -1.83 -6.58 1.49
CA TYR A 77 -0.79 -7.40 0.85
C TYR A 77 0.45 -6.57 0.48
N VAL A 78 0.38 -5.26 0.73
CA VAL A 78 1.46 -4.31 0.51
C VAL A 78 1.74 -3.52 1.78
N GLU A 79 2.98 -3.15 2.01
CA GLU A 79 3.41 -2.40 3.19
C GLU A 79 4.34 -1.25 2.82
N ARG A 80 4.26 -0.14 3.56
CA ARG A 80 5.25 0.94 3.44
C ARG A 80 6.55 0.43 4.04
N GLN A 81 7.64 0.49 3.28
CA GLN A 81 8.98 0.22 3.79
C GLN A 81 9.38 1.33 4.79
N GLU A 82 8.87 1.29 6.02
CA GLU A 82 9.52 1.89 7.17
C GLU A 82 10.60 0.91 7.62
N LYS A 83 11.84 1.05 7.13
CA LYS A 83 12.95 0.31 7.73
C LYS A 83 13.19 0.81 9.17
N ALA A 84 12.43 0.28 10.11
CA ALA A 84 12.84 0.13 11.51
C ALA A 84 13.36 -1.31 11.71
N PRO A 85 14.42 -1.53 12.51
CA PRO A 85 15.05 -2.83 12.62
C PRO A 85 14.14 -3.87 13.30
N ALA A 86 13.88 -4.95 12.58
CA ALA A 86 13.41 -6.28 12.96
C ALA A 86 12.93 -6.52 14.42
N SER A 87 11.66 -6.91 14.55
CA SER A 87 11.30 -8.02 15.43
C SER A 87 10.30 -8.93 14.73
N LYS A 88 10.79 -10.11 14.32
CA LYS A 88 10.00 -11.23 13.81
C LYS A 88 9.10 -11.76 14.93
N ILE A 89 7.81 -11.99 14.67
CA ILE A 89 7.11 -13.21 15.11
C ILE A 89 6.07 -13.54 14.02
N SER A 90 6.43 -14.50 13.16
CA SER A 90 5.50 -15.20 12.28
C SER A 90 4.83 -16.31 13.08
N GLU A 91 3.56 -16.14 13.43
CA GLU A 91 2.75 -17.20 14.03
C GLU A 91 2.39 -18.22 12.94
N ALA A 92 3.12 -19.33 12.91
CA ALA A 92 2.74 -20.52 12.18
C ALA A 92 1.61 -21.21 12.95
N ASN A 93 0.39 -21.26 12.39
CA ASN A 93 -0.56 -22.31 12.75
C ASN A 93 -1.63 -22.53 11.67
N SER A 94 -1.47 -23.56 10.85
CA SER A 94 -2.47 -24.65 10.80
C SER A 94 -2.06 -25.77 9.83
N SER A 95 -2.15 -26.99 10.37
CA SER A 95 -2.08 -28.31 9.72
C SER A 95 -0.67 -28.86 9.48
N PRO A 96 -0.38 -30.08 9.98
CA PRO A 96 -1.16 -31.27 9.64
C PRO A 96 -1.47 -32.20 10.83
N GLU A 97 -2.66 -32.80 10.85
CA GLU A 97 -2.84 -34.05 11.60
C GLU A 97 -3.69 -35.01 10.76
N CYS A 98 -3.00 -35.95 10.12
CA CYS A 98 -3.57 -37.18 9.63
C CYS A 98 -2.53 -38.28 9.84
N ASP A 99 -2.53 -38.87 11.03
CA ASP A 99 -1.86 -40.14 11.28
C ASP A 99 -2.88 -41.22 11.61
N VAL A 100 -2.78 -42.31 10.86
CA VAL A 100 -3.67 -43.46 10.85
C VAL A 100 -3.21 -44.42 11.95
N THR A 101 -4.09 -44.72 12.92
CA THR A 101 -3.85 -45.78 13.90
C THR A 101 -3.96 -47.15 13.25
N SER A 102 -2.89 -47.94 13.30
CA SER A 102 -2.92 -49.41 13.21
C SER A 102 -2.94 -50.02 14.60
#